data_AF-A0A6J4V575-F1
#
_entry.id   AF-A0A6J4V575-F1
#
_cell.length_a   1.000
_cell.length_b   1.000
_cell.length_c   1.000
_cell.angle_alpha   90.00
_cell.angle_beta   90.00
_cell.angle_gamma   90.00
#
_symmetry.space_group_name_H-M   'P 1'
#
loop_
_entity.id
_entity.type
_entity.pdbx_description
1 polymer ?
#
loop_
_entity_poly.entity_id
_entity_poly.type
_entity_poly.pdbx_seq_one_letter_code
_entity_poly.pdbx_strand_id
1 'polypeptide(L)'
;MGDTMTFTVAPDGSRLLLNDRPTFLLTDTCWAAFGRVTPTEWDGYLRLRHRQGFNAVAISMLPVAHDQSISPDDPAPFVLRDDGSWDLDRPDDAWFVRARAMSETALRHGIVPVIVVLWCTYVPGTWAAKRAPGLDLTPGQ
;
A
#
# COMPACT_ATOMS: atom_id res chain seq x y z
N MET A 1 19.90 15.48 5.88
CA MET A 1 18.85 15.66 4.87
C MET A 1 19.19 14.67 3.76
N GLY A 2 18.52 13.52 3.72
CA GLY A 2 18.83 12.46 2.74
C GLY A 2 18.34 12.88 1.36
N ASP A 3 19.10 12.56 0.31
CA ASP A 3 18.71 12.85 -1.06
C ASP A 3 17.31 12.29 -1.36
N THR A 4 16.44 13.13 -1.93
CA THR A 4 15.12 12.71 -2.40
C THR A 4 15.28 11.64 -3.48
N MET A 5 14.69 10.46 -3.27
CA MET A 5 14.61 9.42 -4.29
C MET A 5 13.70 9.86 -5.43
N THR A 6 14.25 10.06 -6.62
CA THR A 6 13.48 10.46 -7.81
C THR A 6 13.58 9.38 -8.88
N PHE A 7 12.43 8.87 -9.30
CA PHE A 7 12.32 7.95 -10.42
C PHE A 7 12.03 8.69 -11.72
N THR A 8 12.75 8.34 -12.77
CA THR A 8 12.47 8.77 -14.15
C THR A 8 12.53 7.57 -15.10
N VAL A 9 12.06 7.75 -16.33
CA VAL A 9 12.20 6.77 -17.40
C VAL A 9 13.40 7.17 -18.25
N ALA A 10 14.22 6.21 -18.67
CA ALA A 10 15.34 6.47 -19.57
C ALA A 10 14.84 7.09 -20.90
N PRO A 11 15.66 7.90 -21.61
CA PRO A 11 15.23 8.56 -22.86
C PRO A 11 14.73 7.60 -23.95
N ASP A 12 15.22 6.37 -23.94
CA ASP A 12 14.84 5.29 -24.87
C ASP A 12 13.57 4.53 -24.43
N GLY A 13 12.99 4.86 -23.27
CA GLY A 13 11.81 4.19 -22.72
C GLY A 13 12.05 2.79 -22.14
N SER A 14 13.29 2.30 -22.10
CA SER A 14 13.58 0.88 -21.84
C SER A 14 13.70 0.49 -20.37
N ARG A 15 13.96 1.46 -19.49
CA ARG A 15 14.31 1.19 -18.08
C ARG A 15 13.99 2.37 -17.17
N LEU A 16 13.92 2.08 -15.88
CA LEU A 16 13.82 3.09 -14.84
C LEU A 16 15.19 3.60 -14.45
N LEU A 17 15.25 4.89 -14.12
CA LEU A 17 16.39 5.53 -13.49
C LEU A 17 15.99 5.96 -12.08
N LEU A 18 16.88 5.76 -11.11
CA LEU A 18 16.79 6.33 -9.77
C LEU A 18 17.94 7.32 -9.61
N ASN A 19 17.61 8.59 -9.43
CA ASN A 19 18.60 9.68 -9.36
C ASN A 19 19.59 9.59 -10.54
N ASP A 20 19.03 9.55 -11.76
CA ASP A 20 19.74 9.45 -13.05
C ASP A 20 20.60 8.19 -13.28
N ARG A 21 20.55 7.21 -12.38
CA ARG A 21 21.26 5.93 -12.53
C ARG A 21 20.30 4.80 -12.90
N PRO A 22 20.64 3.93 -13.87
CA PRO A 22 19.84 2.74 -14.17
C PRO A 22 19.55 1.93 -12.91
N THR A 23 18.27 1.60 -12.71
CA THR A 23 17.84 0.82 -11.55
C THR A 23 16.90 -0.28 -11.97
N PHE A 24 16.98 -1.40 -11.27
CA PHE A 24 16.05 -2.51 -11.40
C PHE A 24 15.19 -2.53 -10.13
N LEU A 25 13.87 -2.38 -10.27
CA LEU A 25 12.94 -2.48 -9.14
C LEU A 25 12.73 -3.96 -8.78
N LEU A 26 13.51 -4.45 -7.82
CA LEU A 26 13.29 -5.76 -7.21
C LEU A 26 12.31 -5.58 -6.05
N THR A 27 11.04 -5.86 -6.33
CA THR A 27 9.91 -5.55 -5.45
C THR A 27 9.42 -6.80 -4.73
N ASP A 28 9.36 -6.77 -3.40
CA ASP A 28 8.64 -7.78 -2.62
C ASP A 28 7.17 -7.40 -2.45
N THR A 29 6.32 -8.33 -2.00
CA THR A 29 4.88 -8.08 -1.82
C THR A 29 4.46 -8.20 -0.36
N CYS A 30 3.93 -7.12 0.21
CA CYS A 30 3.41 -7.07 1.59
C CYS A 30 2.12 -6.24 1.64
N TRP A 31 1.03 -6.81 1.11
CA TRP A 31 -0.22 -6.07 0.91
C TRP A 31 -0.81 -5.45 2.18
N ALA A 32 -0.84 -6.21 3.27
CA ALA A 32 -1.50 -5.84 4.51
C ALA A 32 -0.60 -5.04 5.49
N ALA A 33 0.52 -4.47 5.01
CA ALA A 33 1.50 -3.82 5.89
C ALA A 33 0.86 -2.73 6.77
N PHE A 34 0.06 -1.83 6.18
CA PHE A 34 -0.58 -0.74 6.91
C PHE A 34 -1.68 -1.20 7.88
N GLY A 35 -2.35 -2.32 7.62
CA GLY A 35 -3.41 -2.82 8.47
C GLY A 35 -2.90 -3.53 9.73
N ARG A 36 -1.99 -4.50 9.55
CA ARG A 36 -1.74 -5.50 10.61
C ARG A 36 -0.31 -5.59 11.13
N VAL A 37 0.67 -5.11 10.38
CA VAL A 37 2.08 -5.31 10.74
C VAL A 37 2.50 -4.29 11.79
N THR A 38 2.94 -4.76 12.96
CA THR A 38 3.43 -3.85 14.01
C THR A 38 4.70 -3.11 13.56
N PRO A 39 5.03 -1.95 14.15
CA PRO A 39 6.25 -1.23 13.79
C PRO A 39 7.54 -2.07 13.93
N THR A 40 7.62 -2.92 14.95
CA THR A 40 8.78 -3.81 15.19
C THR A 40 8.89 -4.90 14.12
N GLU A 41 7.77 -5.52 13.76
CA GLU A 41 7.74 -6.52 12.68
C GLU A 41 8.08 -5.87 11.34
N TRP A 42 7.60 -4.65 11.10
CA TRP A 42 7.89 -3.91 9.87
C TRP A 42 9.37 -3.60 9.73
N ASP A 43 10.01 -3.11 10.79
CA ASP A 43 11.46 -2.87 10.80
C ASP A 43 12.25 -4.16 10.55
N GLY A 44 11.86 -5.25 11.21
CA GLY A 44 12.49 -6.56 11.02
C GLY A 44 12.34 -7.10 9.60
N TYR A 45 11.14 -6.97 9.03
CA TYR A 45 10.83 -7.34 7.65
C TYR A 45 11.69 -6.54 6.66
N LEU A 46 11.72 -5.20 6.79
CA LEU A 46 12.48 -4.32 5.90
C LEU A 46 13.98 -4.63 5.94
N ARG A 47 14.55 -4.81 7.14
CA ARG A 47 15.95 -5.21 7.31
C ARG A 47 16.25 -6.54 6.62
N LEU A 48 15.35 -7.52 6.75
CA LEU A 48 15.49 -8.81 6.07
C LEU A 48 15.45 -8.64 4.55
N ARG A 49 14.49 -7.86 4.02
CA ARG A 49 14.33 -7.67 2.57
C ARG A 49 15.48 -6.90 1.94
N HIS A 50 15.97 -5.88 2.63
CA HIS A 50 17.18 -5.18 2.22
C HIS A 50 18.37 -6.14 2.10
N ARG A 51 18.59 -7.02 3.09
CA ARG A 51 19.65 -8.04 3.05
C ARG A 51 19.47 -9.08 1.93
N GLN A 52 18.25 -9.29 1.47
CA GLN A 52 17.92 -10.19 0.35
C GLN A 52 18.04 -9.49 -1.02
N GLY A 53 18.36 -8.19 -1.05
CA GLY A 53 18.54 -7.42 -2.27
C GLY A 53 17.28 -6.74 -2.79
N PHE A 54 16.12 -6.89 -2.13
CA PHE A 54 14.92 -6.14 -2.48
C PHE A 54 15.14 -4.65 -2.21
N ASN A 55 14.72 -3.81 -3.14
CA ASN A 55 14.80 -2.35 -3.05
C ASN A 55 13.42 -1.68 -3.11
N ALA A 56 12.35 -2.47 -3.19
CA ALA A 56 10.99 -1.98 -3.16
C ALA A 56 10.05 -2.99 -2.50
N VAL A 57 8.90 -2.50 -2.04
CA VAL A 57 7.82 -3.33 -1.49
C VAL A 57 6.48 -2.81 -1.95
N ALA A 58 5.64 -3.69 -2.50
CA ALA A 58 4.27 -3.39 -2.86
C ALA A 58 3.36 -3.50 -1.62
N ILE A 59 2.61 -2.42 -1.34
CA ILE A 59 1.72 -2.29 -0.18
C ILE A 59 0.37 -1.77 -0.66
N SER A 60 -0.73 -2.28 -0.12
CA SER A 60 -2.06 -1.77 -0.43
C SER A 60 -2.44 -0.65 0.52
N MET A 61 -2.95 0.47 -0.02
CA MET A 61 -3.48 1.57 0.79
C MET A 61 -4.86 1.22 1.37
N LEU A 62 -5.72 0.58 0.58
CA LEU A 62 -6.98 0.02 1.08
C LEU A 62 -6.79 -1.47 1.42
N PRO A 63 -7.40 -1.99 2.50
CA PRO A 63 -7.38 -3.40 2.85
C PRO A 63 -7.66 -4.34 1.67
N VAL A 64 -6.97 -5.47 1.59
CA VAL A 64 -7.15 -6.43 0.50
C VAL A 64 -8.14 -7.51 0.93
N ALA A 65 -9.44 -7.23 0.79
CA ALA A 65 -10.51 -8.05 1.36
C ALA A 65 -10.71 -9.47 0.79
N HIS A 66 -9.99 -9.84 -0.27
CA HIS A 66 -9.99 -11.23 -0.72
C HIS A 66 -9.05 -12.12 0.11
N ASP A 67 -8.18 -11.53 0.95
CA ASP A 67 -7.63 -12.26 2.08
C ASP A 67 -8.69 -12.32 3.18
N GLN A 68 -9.18 -13.52 3.50
CA GLN A 68 -10.31 -13.75 4.41
C GLN A 68 -9.95 -13.49 5.88
N SER A 69 -8.97 -12.63 6.15
CA SER A 69 -8.45 -12.37 7.48
C SER A 69 -8.97 -11.07 8.07
N ILE A 70 -9.86 -10.34 7.37
CA ILE A 70 -10.49 -9.09 7.87
C ILE A 70 -11.32 -9.37 9.12
N SER A 71 -10.94 -8.72 10.22
CA SER A 71 -11.71 -8.66 11.45
C SER A 71 -12.55 -7.37 11.47
N PRO A 72 -13.75 -7.36 12.07
CA PRO A 72 -14.49 -6.13 12.36
C PRO A 72 -13.70 -5.10 13.19
N ASP A 73 -12.73 -5.58 13.97
CA ASP A 73 -11.85 -4.75 14.81
C ASP A 73 -10.60 -4.25 14.07
N ASP A 74 -10.41 -4.64 12.81
CA ASP A 74 -9.26 -4.15 12.02
C ASP A 74 -9.42 -2.64 11.74
N PRO A 75 -8.33 -1.85 11.81
CA PRO A 75 -8.36 -0.45 11.44
C PRO A 75 -8.88 -0.27 10.01
N ALA A 76 -9.72 0.75 9.80
CA ALA A 76 -10.27 1.10 8.50
C ALA A 76 -9.70 2.44 8.00
N PRO A 77 -9.55 2.63 6.67
CA PRO A 77 -9.07 3.89 6.09
C PRO A 77 -10.09 5.03 6.16
N PHE A 78 -11.37 4.73 6.34
CA PHE A 78 -12.47 5.70 6.38
C PHE A 78 -13.44 5.36 7.51
N VAL A 79 -14.17 6.37 7.98
CA VAL A 79 -15.22 6.19 8.98
C VAL A 79 -16.33 5.30 8.41
N LEU A 80 -16.79 4.33 9.20
CA LEU A 80 -17.95 3.50 8.84
C LEU A 80 -19.24 4.30 9.00
N ARG A 81 -20.15 4.17 8.04
CA ARG A 81 -21.54 4.59 8.15
C ARG A 81 -22.37 3.53 8.89
N ASP A 82 -23.58 3.89 9.27
CA ASP A 82 -24.52 3.00 9.98
C ASP A 82 -24.85 1.73 9.18
N ASP A 83 -24.76 1.79 7.85
CA ASP A 83 -24.98 0.65 6.95
C ASP A 83 -23.72 -0.21 6.71
N GLY A 84 -22.61 0.12 7.36
CA GLY A 84 -21.32 -0.56 7.22
C GLY A 84 -20.47 -0.12 6.03
N SER A 85 -20.96 0.79 5.19
CA SER A 85 -20.18 1.38 4.08
C SER A 85 -19.14 2.39 4.59
N TRP A 86 -18.15 2.72 3.77
CA TRP A 86 -17.15 3.75 4.08
C TRP A 86 -17.63 5.14 3.68
N ASP A 87 -17.54 6.08 4.61
CA ASP A 87 -17.69 7.49 4.31
C ASP A 87 -16.40 8.06 3.69
N LEU A 88 -16.33 8.07 2.36
CA LEU A 88 -15.14 8.46 1.61
C LEU A 88 -14.76 9.94 1.79
N ASP A 89 -15.69 10.78 2.25
CA ASP A 89 -15.43 12.18 2.60
C ASP A 89 -14.87 12.34 4.03
N ARG A 90 -14.81 11.25 4.81
CA ARG A 90 -14.34 11.22 6.20
C ARG A 90 -13.23 10.19 6.38
N PRO A 91 -11.98 10.51 5.99
CA PRO A 91 -10.84 9.63 6.24
C PRO A 91 -10.59 9.45 7.74
N ASP A 92 -10.06 8.28 8.12
CA ASP A 92 -9.50 8.06 9.45
C ASP A 92 -8.03 8.51 9.47
N ASP A 93 -7.76 9.64 10.14
CA ASP A 93 -6.41 10.19 10.26
C ASP A 93 -5.40 9.19 10.83
N ALA A 94 -5.81 8.32 11.76
CA ALA A 94 -4.90 7.36 12.38
C ALA A 94 -4.36 6.35 11.35
N TRP A 95 -5.20 5.94 10.39
CA TRP A 95 -4.79 5.07 9.29
C TRP A 95 -3.69 5.72 8.44
N PHE A 96 -3.91 6.96 8.00
CA PHE A 96 -2.99 7.64 7.09
C PHE A 96 -1.70 8.12 7.80
N VAL A 97 -1.79 8.52 9.07
CA VAL A 97 -0.61 8.80 9.91
C VAL A 97 0.26 7.55 10.03
N ARG A 98 -0.37 6.39 10.26
CA ARG A 98 0.32 5.12 10.33
C ARG A 98 0.95 4.73 8.99
N ALA A 99 0.20 4.82 7.89
CA ALA A 99 0.70 4.54 6.55
C ALA A 99 1.93 5.39 6.22
N ARG A 100 1.87 6.71 6.51
CA ARG A 100 2.99 7.64 6.37
C ARG A 100 4.22 7.18 7.17
N ALA A 101 4.07 6.87 8.46
CA ALA A 101 5.17 6.45 9.31
C ALA A 101 5.83 5.14 8.82
N MET A 102 5.03 4.19 8.33
CA MET A 102 5.53 2.95 7.75
C MET A 102 6.27 3.18 6.42
N SER A 103 5.74 4.04 5.54
CA SER A 103 6.42 4.43 4.29
C SER A 103 7.75 5.13 4.57
N GLU A 104 7.80 6.05 5.53
CA GLU A 104 9.05 6.70 5.96
C GLU A 104 10.05 5.67 6.51
N THR A 105 9.57 4.65 7.21
CA THR A 105 10.42 3.56 7.70
C THR A 105 11.01 2.75 6.55
N ALA A 106 10.23 2.40 5.53
CA ALA A 106 10.73 1.73 4.33
C ALA A 106 11.84 2.54 3.65
N LEU A 107 11.62 3.84 3.46
CA LEU A 107 12.59 4.74 2.87
C LEU A 107 13.90 4.82 3.67
N ARG A 108 13.84 4.83 5.01
CA ARG A 108 15.05 4.79 5.86
C ARG A 108 15.85 3.50 5.70
N HIS A 109 15.20 2.39 5.34
CA HIS A 109 15.85 1.11 5.00
C HIS A 109 16.29 1.04 3.52
N GLY A 110 16.15 2.12 2.75
CA GLY A 110 16.47 2.13 1.32
C GLY A 110 15.50 1.30 0.48
N ILE A 111 14.28 1.05 0.98
CA ILE A 111 13.22 0.31 0.30
C ILE A 111 12.12 1.28 -0.13
N VAL A 112 11.80 1.27 -1.42
CA VAL A 112 10.76 2.11 -2.01
C VAL A 112 9.37 1.50 -1.76
N PRO A 113 8.45 2.19 -1.07
CA PRO A 113 7.07 1.74 -0.97
C PRO A 113 6.33 1.98 -2.30
N VAL A 114 5.90 0.90 -2.96
CA VAL A 114 5.04 0.94 -4.15
C VAL A 114 3.59 0.82 -3.68
N ILE A 115 2.89 1.96 -3.60
CA ILE A 115 1.55 2.04 -3.02
C ILE A 115 0.50 1.72 -4.09
N VAL A 116 -0.18 0.59 -3.92
CA VAL A 116 -1.40 0.27 -4.67
C VAL A 116 -2.57 0.95 -3.98
N VAL A 117 -3.15 1.95 -4.64
CA VAL A 117 -4.20 2.80 -4.04
C VAL A 117 -5.46 2.00 -3.74
N LEU A 118 -5.94 1.20 -4.69
CA LEU A 118 -7.13 0.38 -4.52
C LEU A 118 -6.98 -0.93 -5.29
N TRP A 119 -7.57 -2.00 -4.73
CA TRP A 119 -7.68 -3.30 -5.41
C TRP A 119 -8.92 -3.34 -6.30
N CYS A 120 -8.92 -4.23 -7.30
CA CYS A 120 -10.05 -4.35 -8.24
C CYS A 120 -11.38 -4.71 -7.56
N THR A 121 -11.37 -5.28 -6.35
CA THR A 121 -12.58 -5.51 -5.54
C THR A 121 -13.36 -4.23 -5.26
N TYR A 122 -12.66 -3.11 -5.10
CA TYR A 122 -13.28 -1.80 -4.86
C TYR A 122 -13.85 -1.16 -6.11
N VAL A 123 -13.60 -1.72 -7.30
CA VAL A 123 -14.06 -1.14 -8.57
C VAL A 123 -15.32 -1.86 -9.05
N PRO A 124 -16.46 -1.15 -9.20
CA PRO A 124 -17.70 -1.74 -9.67
C PRO A 124 -17.54 -2.45 -11.04
N GLY A 125 -18.26 -3.55 -11.22
CA GLY A 125 -18.30 -4.28 -12.49
C GLY A 125 -17.11 -5.21 -12.78
N THR A 126 -16.06 -5.19 -11.95
CA THR A 126 -14.94 -6.13 -12.10
C THR A 126 -15.35 -7.55 -11.69
N TRP A 127 -14.55 -8.54 -12.10
CA TRP A 127 -14.74 -9.92 -11.65
C TRP A 127 -14.56 -10.08 -10.13
N ALA A 128 -13.71 -9.24 -9.52
CA ALA A 128 -13.39 -9.31 -8.09
C ALA A 128 -14.51 -8.71 -7.25
N ALA A 129 -15.07 -7.57 -7.67
CA ALA A 129 -16.24 -6.96 -7.03
C ALA A 129 -17.43 -7.94 -6.99
N LYS A 130 -17.66 -8.69 -8.08
CA LYS A 130 -18.70 -9.74 -8.14
C LYS A 130 -18.50 -10.88 -7.12
N ARG A 131 -17.27 -11.07 -6.62
CA ARG A 131 -16.93 -12.11 -5.63
C ARG A 131 -16.90 -11.59 -4.19
N ALA A 132 -17.00 -10.28 -3.99
CA ALA A 132 -17.07 -9.64 -2.67
C ALA A 132 -18.14 -8.53 -2.70
N PRO A 133 -19.42 -8.92 -2.78
CA PRO A 133 -20.51 -7.95 -2.90
C PRO A 133 -20.55 -7.02 -1.68
N GLY A 134 -20.75 -5.72 -1.91
CA GLY A 134 -20.86 -4.71 -0.86
C GLY A 134 -19.55 -4.04 -0.46
N LEU A 135 -18.42 -4.44 -1.06
CA LEU A 135 -17.12 -3.78 -0.85
C LEU A 135 -16.74 -2.83 -1.99
N ASP A 136 -17.41 -2.91 -3.14
CA ASP A 136 -17.16 -2.00 -4.24
C ASP A 136 -17.58 -0.57 -3.90
N LEU A 137 -16.80 0.41 -4.39
CA LEU A 137 -17.05 1.84 -4.18
C LEU A 137 -17.92 2.35 -5.33
N THR A 138 -19.22 2.03 -5.30
CA THR A 138 -20.17 2.53 -6.28
C THR A 138 -20.40 4.03 -6.07
N PRO A 139 -20.31 4.88 -7.11
CA PRO A 139 -20.55 6.31 -6.98
C PRO A 139 -21.94 6.62 -6.39
N GLY A 140 -21.99 7.51 -5.40
CA GLY A 140 -23.23 7.87 -4.71
C GLY A 140 -23.57 6.99 -3.51
N GLN A 141 -22.68 6.04 -3.15
CA GLN A 141 -22.59 5.51 -1.79
C GLN A 141 -21.96 6.52 -0.85
#